data_AF-A0A831LUI0-F1
#
_entry.id   AF-A0A831LUI0-F1
#
_cell.length_a   1.000
_cell.length_b   1.000
_cell.length_c   1.000
_cell.angle_alpha   90.00
_cell.angle_beta   90.00
_cell.angle_gamma   90.00
#
_symmetry.space_group_name_H-M   'P 1'
#
loop_
_entity.id
_entity.type
_entity.pdbx_description
1 polymer ?
#
loop_
_entity_poly.entity_id
_entity_poly.type
_entity_poly.pdbx_seq_one_letter_code
_entity_poly.pdbx_strand_id
1 'polypeptide(L)'
;MAEKNLKRKHYLTFVIGALTSILFLALSKKGLDYTSTDEFCAACHAHPHADATFKLSIHNSNRSGVSAKCVDCHLPPEDQPVYFLTRKAYHGFHDLYVFLTQNPEEIDWAAKRNDVAAKRFVYEDGCKKC
;
A
#
# COMPACT_ATOMS: atom_id res chain seq x y z
N MET A 1 -22.65 15.26 45.68
CA MET A 1 -23.20 14.78 44.39
C MET A 1 -22.44 15.29 43.16
N ALA A 2 -21.90 16.51 43.16
CA ALA A 2 -21.16 17.07 42.00
C ALA A 2 -19.87 16.31 41.64
N GLU A 3 -19.04 15.94 42.63
CA GLU A 3 -17.79 15.19 42.43
C GLU A 3 -17.98 13.81 41.75
N LYS A 4 -18.96 13.03 42.20
CA LYS A 4 -19.29 11.72 41.60
C LYS A 4 -19.74 11.85 40.14
N ASN A 5 -20.47 12.91 39.81
CA ASN A 5 -20.89 13.20 38.44
C ASN A 5 -19.72 13.64 37.56
N LEU A 6 -18.75 14.38 38.09
CA LEU A 6 -17.55 14.80 37.36
C LEU A 6 -16.66 13.58 37.03
N LYS A 7 -16.39 12.71 38.02
CA LYS A 7 -15.62 11.46 37.81
C LYS A 7 -16.29 10.51 36.81
N ARG A 8 -17.63 10.40 36.85
CA ARG A 8 -18.40 9.61 35.88
C ARG A 8 -18.33 10.18 34.46
N LYS A 9 -18.37 11.52 34.30
CA LYS A 9 -18.22 12.17 33.00
C LYS A 9 -16.82 11.93 32.41
N HIS A 10 -15.76 12.12 33.20
CA HIS A 10 -14.39 11.85 32.73
C HIS A 10 -14.17 10.38 32.36
N TYR A 11 -14.70 9.44 33.15
CA TYR A 11 -14.65 8.02 32.83
C TYR A 11 -15.37 7.71 31.51
N LEU A 12 -16.57 8.28 31.30
CA LEU A 12 -17.32 8.10 30.05
C LEU A 12 -16.58 8.68 28.84
N THR A 13 -16.01 9.89 28.96
CA THR A 13 -15.19 10.49 27.90
C THR A 13 -13.97 9.63 27.57
N PHE A 14 -13.30 9.08 28.59
CA PHE A 14 -12.17 8.17 28.39
C PHE A 14 -12.59 6.89 27.65
N VAL A 15 -13.69 6.25 28.06
CA VAL A 15 -14.18 5.03 27.42
C VAL A 15 -14.58 5.30 25.96
N ILE A 16 -15.31 6.37 25.69
CA ILE A 16 -15.68 6.76 24.31
C ILE A 16 -14.42 7.05 23.48
N GLY A 17 -13.45 7.79 24.03
CA GLY A 17 -12.19 8.07 23.35
C GLY A 17 -11.39 6.82 23.03
N ALA A 18 -11.35 5.85 23.95
CA ALA A 18 -10.70 4.56 23.75
C ALA A 18 -11.38 3.75 22.63
N LEU A 19 -12.71 3.63 22.68
CA LEU A 19 -13.49 2.93 21.65
C LEU A 19 -13.33 3.58 20.27
N THR A 20 -13.33 4.92 20.22
CA THR A 20 -13.15 5.69 18.98
C THR A 20 -11.75 5.47 18.40
N SER A 21 -10.72 5.46 19.24
CA SER A 21 -9.34 5.19 18.83
C SER A 21 -9.19 3.77 18.27
N ILE A 22 -9.78 2.78 18.93
CA ILE A 22 -9.77 1.37 18.47
C ILE A 22 -10.44 1.26 17.10
N LEU A 23 -11.62 1.87 16.94
CA LEU A 23 -12.34 1.86 15.67
C LEU A 23 -11.52 2.53 14.57
N PHE A 24 -10.92 3.69 14.85
CA PHE A 24 -10.07 4.40 13.90
C PHE A 24 -8.87 3.57 13.44
N LEU A 25 -8.16 2.92 14.38
CA LEU A 25 -7.02 2.05 14.05
C LEU A 25 -7.44 0.84 13.23
N ALA A 26 -8.57 0.20 13.58
CA ALA A 26 -9.11 -0.94 12.83
C ALA A 26 -9.49 -0.56 11.39
N LEU A 27 -10.16 0.59 11.21
CA LEU A 27 -10.51 1.12 9.89
C LEU A 27 -9.26 1.49 9.08
N SER A 28 -8.29 2.15 9.72
CA SER A 28 -7.03 2.53 9.09
C SER A 28 -6.25 1.31 8.60
N LYS A 29 -6.16 0.26 9.44
CA LYS A 29 -5.54 -1.01 9.03
C LYS A 29 -6.28 -1.64 7.85
N LYS A 30 -7.61 -1.72 7.92
CA LYS A 30 -8.41 -2.28 6.83
C LYS A 30 -8.22 -1.51 5.51
N GLY A 31 -8.14 -0.18 5.59
CA GLY A 31 -7.84 0.68 4.44
C GLY A 31 -6.44 0.44 3.88
N LEU A 32 -5.44 0.28 4.75
CA LEU A 32 -4.07 -0.07 4.34
C LEU A 32 -4.03 -1.41 3.62
N ASP A 33 -4.65 -2.45 4.20
CA ASP A 33 -4.69 -3.78 3.61
C ASP A 33 -5.42 -3.77 2.26
N TYR A 34 -6.55 -3.06 2.16
CA TYR A 34 -7.30 -2.92 0.91
C TYR A 34 -6.51 -2.19 -0.18
N THR A 35 -5.87 -1.07 0.16
CA THR A 35 -5.04 -0.30 -0.78
C THR A 35 -3.70 -0.98 -1.11
N SER A 36 -3.43 -2.16 -0.55
CA SER A 36 -2.28 -3.02 -0.85
C SER A 36 -2.66 -4.27 -1.65
N THR A 37 -3.92 -4.38 -2.09
CA THR A 37 -4.38 -5.47 -2.96
C THR A 37 -4.00 -5.23 -4.42
N ASP A 38 -3.82 -6.31 -5.17
CA ASP A 38 -3.52 -6.25 -6.60
C ASP A 38 -4.70 -5.64 -7.37
N GLU A 39 -5.94 -5.89 -6.92
CA GLU A 39 -7.14 -5.28 -7.49
C GLU A 39 -7.17 -3.76 -7.32
N PHE A 40 -6.73 -3.24 -6.17
CA PHE A 40 -6.63 -1.80 -5.96
C PHE A 40 -5.57 -1.17 -6.85
N CYS A 41 -4.39 -1.81 -6.98
CA CYS A 41 -3.35 -1.37 -7.90
C CYS A 41 -3.87 -1.33 -9.35
N ALA A 42 -4.67 -2.32 -9.74
CA ALA A 42 -5.26 -2.41 -11.07
C ALA A 42 -6.39 -1.41 -11.33
N ALA A 43 -6.96 -0.79 -10.30
CA ALA A 43 -8.09 0.12 -10.45
C ALA A 43 -7.75 1.45 -11.13
N CYS A 44 -6.49 1.91 -11.06
CA CYS A 44 -6.12 3.23 -11.55
C CYS A 44 -4.96 3.23 -12.57
N HIS A 45 -3.97 2.34 -12.45
CA HIS A 45 -2.81 2.36 -13.36
C HIS A 45 -2.11 1.00 -13.55
N ALA A 46 -2.87 -0.11 -13.56
CA ALA A 46 -2.32 -1.35 -14.09
C ALA A 46 -2.05 -1.17 -15.59
N HIS A 47 -0.79 -0.96 -15.88
CA HIS A 47 -0.26 -1.07 -17.21
C HIS A 47 -0.56 -2.48 -17.69
N PRO A 48 -1.42 -2.66 -18.71
CA PRO A 48 -1.88 -3.99 -19.11
C PRO A 48 -0.70 -4.91 -19.45
N HIS A 49 0.39 -4.30 -19.95
CA HIS A 49 1.63 -5.00 -20.21
C HIS A 49 2.33 -5.50 -18.93
N ALA A 50 2.39 -4.70 -17.86
CA ALA A 50 3.05 -5.09 -16.62
C ALA A 50 2.29 -6.22 -15.94
N ASP A 51 0.97 -6.10 -15.81
CA ASP A 51 0.10 -7.15 -15.26
C ASP A 51 0.17 -8.45 -16.08
N ALA A 52 0.10 -8.36 -17.41
CA ALA A 52 0.22 -9.52 -18.29
C ALA A 52 1.59 -10.20 -18.12
N THR A 53 2.69 -9.44 -18.07
CA THR A 53 4.02 -10.02 -17.87
C THR A 53 4.21 -10.61 -16.48
N PHE A 54 3.64 -9.97 -15.45
CA PHE A 54 3.68 -10.46 -14.07
C PHE A 54 2.93 -11.80 -13.94
N LYS A 55 1.71 -11.89 -14.50
CA LYS A 55 0.89 -13.11 -14.49
C LYS A 55 1.59 -14.32 -15.12
N LEU A 56 2.41 -14.07 -16.14
CA LEU A 56 3.22 -15.08 -16.84
C LEU A 56 4.59 -15.33 -16.18
N SER A 57 4.99 -14.52 -15.20
CA SER A 57 6.30 -14.60 -14.56
C SER A 57 6.36 -15.70 -13.50
N ILE A 58 7.58 -16.07 -13.11
CA ILE A 58 7.82 -16.99 -11.99
C ILE A 58 7.33 -16.46 -10.63
N HIS A 59 7.06 -15.16 -10.53
CA HIS A 59 6.56 -14.56 -9.29
C HIS A 59 5.05 -14.80 -9.11
N ASN A 60 4.32 -15.19 -10.16
CA ASN A 60 2.91 -15.57 -10.09
C ASN A 60 2.65 -17.03 -10.49
N SER A 61 3.32 -17.51 -11.54
CA SER A 61 3.15 -18.85 -12.09
C SER A 61 4.39 -19.71 -11.83
N ASN A 62 4.45 -20.30 -10.65
CA ASN A 62 5.55 -21.19 -10.25
C ASN A 62 5.03 -22.53 -9.70
N ARG A 63 5.98 -23.44 -9.44
CA ARG A 63 5.69 -24.79 -8.95
C ARG A 63 5.34 -24.85 -7.46
N SER A 64 5.66 -23.81 -6.68
CA SER A 64 5.35 -23.79 -5.24
C SER A 64 3.91 -23.38 -4.97
N GLY A 65 3.23 -22.76 -5.93
CA GLY A 65 1.86 -22.26 -5.79
C GLY A 65 1.77 -20.97 -4.96
N VAL A 66 2.91 -20.37 -4.61
CA VAL A 66 2.97 -19.07 -3.91
C VAL A 66 3.07 -17.97 -4.96
N SER A 67 2.17 -17.01 -4.93
CA SER A 67 2.23 -15.82 -5.78
C SER A 67 2.62 -14.60 -4.94
N ALA A 68 3.58 -13.83 -5.44
CA ALA A 68 3.92 -12.53 -4.89
C ALA A 68 2.81 -11.53 -5.20
N LYS A 69 2.58 -10.56 -4.33
CA LYS A 69 1.66 -9.45 -4.59
C LYS A 69 2.42 -8.28 -5.22
N CYS A 70 1.70 -7.34 -5.84
CA CYS A 70 2.31 -6.12 -6.38
C CYS A 70 3.11 -5.38 -5.30
N VAL A 71 2.57 -5.27 -4.08
CA VAL A 71 3.20 -4.56 -2.96
C VAL A 71 4.46 -5.24 -2.43
N ASP A 72 4.64 -6.55 -2.67
CA ASP A 72 5.81 -7.28 -2.15
C ASP A 72 7.10 -6.82 -2.84
N CYS A 73 7.01 -6.31 -4.06
CA CYS A 73 8.13 -5.72 -4.79
C CYS A 73 8.05 -4.18 -4.86
N HIS A 74 6.84 -3.62 -4.94
CA HIS A 74 6.64 -2.17 -5.15
C HIS A 74 6.55 -1.34 -3.86
N LEU A 75 6.59 -1.96 -2.68
CA LEU A 75 6.72 -1.28 -1.40
C LEU A 75 7.78 -1.96 -0.53
N PRO A 76 8.36 -1.23 0.45
CA PRO A 76 9.18 -1.86 1.47
C PRO A 76 8.41 -2.92 2.25
N PRO A 77 9.08 -3.87 2.90
CA PRO A 77 8.40 -4.83 3.75
C PRO A 77 7.56 -4.21 4.89
N GLU A 78 6.36 -4.74 5.13
CA GLU A 78 5.42 -4.21 6.14
C GLU A 78 5.93 -4.24 7.59
N ASP A 79 6.93 -5.08 7.89
CA ASP A 79 7.64 -5.14 9.18
C ASP A 79 8.53 -3.91 9.43
N GLN A 80 8.70 -3.04 8.43
CA GLN A 80 9.29 -1.71 8.55
C GLN A 80 8.20 -0.62 8.46
N PRO A 81 7.32 -0.46 9.48
CA PRO A 81 6.05 0.24 9.34
C PRO A 81 6.20 1.71 8.93
N VAL A 82 7.17 2.42 9.51
CA VAL A 82 7.43 3.83 9.15
C VAL A 82 7.88 3.96 7.71
N TYR A 83 8.78 3.06 7.26
CA TYR A 83 9.29 3.09 5.89
C TYR A 83 8.21 2.67 4.88
N PHE A 84 7.46 1.61 5.19
CA PHE A 84 6.31 1.17 4.41
C PHE A 84 5.30 2.30 4.22
N LEU A 85 4.84 2.94 5.30
CA LEU A 85 3.82 3.97 5.24
C LEU A 85 4.28 5.22 4.50
N THR A 86 5.53 5.67 4.72
CA THR A 86 6.07 6.85 4.02
C THR A 86 6.22 6.60 2.52
N ARG A 87 6.69 5.41 2.12
CA ARG A 87 6.82 5.05 0.70
C ARG A 87 5.48 4.78 0.04
N LYS A 88 4.53 4.15 0.74
CA LYS A 88 3.16 3.96 0.27
C LYS A 88 2.46 5.29 0.00
N ALA A 89 2.61 6.25 0.92
CA ALA A 89 2.09 7.60 0.73
C ALA A 89 2.76 8.28 -0.48
N TYR A 90 4.09 8.27 -0.56
CA TYR A 90 4.83 8.88 -1.68
C TYR A 90 4.39 8.34 -3.04
N HIS A 91 4.39 7.00 -3.21
CA HIS A 91 3.99 6.37 -4.48
C HIS A 91 2.52 6.58 -4.77
N GLY A 92 1.64 6.44 -3.78
CA GLY A 92 0.20 6.71 -3.96
C GLY A 92 -0.09 8.13 -4.44
N PHE A 93 0.57 9.15 -3.87
CA PHE A 93 0.41 10.54 -4.32
C PHE A 93 1.06 10.79 -5.68
N HIS A 94 2.23 10.22 -5.94
CA HIS A 94 2.90 10.33 -7.23
C HIS A 94 2.05 9.72 -8.35
N ASP A 95 1.54 8.52 -8.15
CA ASP A 95 0.76 7.79 -9.15
C ASP A 95 -0.59 8.46 -9.38
N LEU A 96 -1.22 8.99 -8.33
CA LEU A 96 -2.41 9.83 -8.47
C LEU A 96 -2.12 11.10 -9.28
N TYR A 97 -1.00 11.79 -9.00
CA TYR A 97 -0.62 12.98 -9.74
C TYR A 97 -0.37 12.68 -11.22
N VAL A 98 0.38 11.62 -11.53
CA VAL A 98 0.64 11.18 -12.91
C VAL A 98 -0.67 10.78 -13.59
N PHE A 99 -1.54 10.02 -12.92
CA PHE A 99 -2.85 9.64 -13.44
C PHE A 99 -3.73 10.84 -13.80
N LEU A 100 -3.69 11.90 -13.01
CA LEU A 100 -4.51 13.10 -13.23
C LEU A 100 -3.91 14.08 -14.24
N THR A 101 -2.60 14.05 -14.48
CA THR A 101 -1.90 15.12 -15.24
C THR A 101 -1.15 14.66 -16.48
N GLN A 102 -0.88 13.35 -16.63
CA GLN A 102 -0.06 12.81 -17.72
C GLN A 102 -0.89 11.88 -18.62
N ASN A 103 -0.58 11.87 -19.91
CA ASN A 103 -1.16 10.94 -20.87
C ASN A 103 -0.37 9.61 -20.88
N PRO A 104 -1.00 8.45 -20.58
CA PRO A 104 -0.30 7.17 -20.50
C PRO A 104 0.39 6.73 -21.81
N GLU A 105 -0.13 7.18 -22.95
CA GLU A 105 0.39 6.87 -24.29
C GLU A 105 1.72 7.59 -24.59
N GLU A 106 1.97 8.72 -23.93
CA GLU A 106 3.20 9.51 -24.09
C GLU A 106 4.34 9.01 -23.19
N ILE A 107 4.04 8.10 -22.26
CA ILE A 107 5.03 7.57 -21.32
C ILE A 107 5.90 6.51 -22.01
N ASP A 108 7.21 6.71 -21.97
CA ASP A 108 8.17 5.70 -22.42
C ASP A 108 8.28 4.53 -21.41
N TRP A 109 7.40 3.55 -21.59
CA TRP A 109 7.36 2.31 -20.81
C TRP A 109 8.59 1.42 -21.03
N ALA A 110 9.27 1.52 -22.17
CA ALA A 110 10.49 0.77 -22.40
C ALA A 110 11.63 1.33 -21.55
N ALA A 111 11.78 2.66 -21.51
CA ALA A 111 12.74 3.31 -20.62
C ALA A 111 12.43 3.01 -19.15
N LYS A 112 11.17 3.03 -18.71
CA LYS A 112 10.83 2.72 -17.31
C LYS A 112 11.17 1.29 -16.88
N ARG A 113 11.29 0.34 -17.81
CA ARG A 113 11.65 -1.07 -17.53
C ARG A 113 13.15 -1.30 -17.34
N ASN A 114 14.01 -0.31 -17.61
CA ASN A 114 15.45 -0.48 -17.36
C ASN A 114 15.75 -0.63 -15.86
N ASP A 115 16.83 -1.31 -15.51
CA ASP A 115 17.16 -1.66 -14.12
C ASP A 115 17.36 -0.42 -13.22
N VAL A 116 17.95 0.64 -13.75
CA VAL A 116 18.18 1.90 -13.03
C VAL A 116 16.87 2.63 -12.73
N ALA A 117 15.92 2.61 -13.67
CA ALA A 117 14.61 3.21 -13.52
C ALA A 117 13.73 2.36 -12.58
N ALA A 118 13.72 1.04 -12.76
CA ALA A 118 12.93 0.10 -11.97
C ALA A 118 13.25 0.18 -10.47
N LYS A 119 14.53 0.32 -10.10
CA LYS A 119 14.99 0.49 -8.71
C LYS A 119 14.42 1.73 -8.00
N ARG A 120 13.77 2.66 -8.70
CA ARG A 120 13.11 3.83 -8.08
C ARG A 120 11.75 3.49 -7.47
N PHE A 121 11.12 2.43 -7.94
CA PHE A 121 9.77 2.00 -7.56
C PHE A 121 9.67 0.51 -7.26
N VAL A 122 10.80 -0.22 -7.25
CA VAL A 122 10.93 -1.61 -6.81
C VAL A 122 11.97 -1.68 -5.70
N TYR A 123 11.67 -2.43 -4.63
CA TYR A 123 12.47 -2.52 -3.41
C TYR A 123 13.16 -3.89 -3.29
N GLU A 124 14.49 -3.87 -3.22
CA GLU A 124 15.34 -5.06 -2.99
C GLU A 124 15.01 -5.79 -1.67
N ASP A 125 14.54 -5.06 -0.66
CA ASP A 125 14.19 -5.64 0.64
C ASP A 125 12.98 -6.59 0.54
N GLY A 126 12.08 -6.35 -0.42
CA GLY A 126 10.99 -7.26 -0.74
C GLY A 126 11.50 -8.57 -1.31
N CYS A 127 12.45 -8.51 -2.25
CA CYS A 127 13.10 -9.68 -2.84
C CYS A 127 13.78 -10.55 -1.78
N LYS A 128 14.46 -9.93 -0.80
CA LYS A 128 15.17 -10.65 0.27
C LYS A 128 14.25 -11.30 1.31
N LYS A 129 13.00 -10.84 1.38
CA LYS A 129 12.00 -11.35 2.33
C LYS A 129 11.27 -12.60 1.84
N CYS A 130 11.17 -12.76 0.52
CA CYS A 130 10.58 -13.93 -0.12
C CYS A 130 11.52 -15.14 -0.05
#